data_AF-X0TXX6-F1
#
_entry.id   AF-X0TXX6-F1
#
_cell.length_a   1.000
_cell.length_b   1.000
_cell.length_c   1.000
_cell.angle_alpha   90.00
_cell.angle_beta   90.00
_cell.angle_gamma   90.00
#
_symmetry.space_group_name_H-M   'P 1'
#
loop_
_entity.id
_entity.type
_entity.pdbx_description
1 polymer ?
#
loop_
_entity_poly.entity_id
_entity_poly.type
_entity_poly.pdbx_seq_one_letter_code
_entity_poly.pdbx_strand_id
1 'polypeptide(L)' 'DYREKVWDQAAGSLILEQSGGRITDLDGKSLDFTKGRRLEGNRGVLASNGLLHETALRALREIGA' A
#
# COMPACT_ATOMS: atom_id res chain seq x y z
N ASP A 1 -17.40 -4.98 -0.13
CA ASP A 1 -16.05 -4.93 -0.71
C ASP A 1 -15.58 -3.48 -0.76
N TYR A 2 -14.68 -3.11 0.14
CA TYR A 2 -14.17 -1.74 0.25
C TYR A 2 -12.82 -1.63 -0.45
N ARG A 3 -12.68 -0.59 -1.26
CA ARG A 3 -11.44 -0.17 -1.92
C ARG A 3 -11.17 1.29 -1.60
N GLU A 4 -9.92 1.59 -1.29
CA GLU A 4 -9.42 2.95 -1.11
C GLU A 4 -9.63 3.78 -2.37
N LYS A 5 -9.76 5.09 -2.19
CA LYS A 5 -9.86 6.02 -3.31
C LYS A 5 -8.47 6.50 -3.69
N VAL A 6 -8.24 6.71 -4.98
CA VAL A 6 -6.92 7.08 -5.51
C VAL A 6 -6.37 8.34 -4.87
N TRP A 7 -7.21 9.35 -4.62
CA TRP A 7 -6.79 10.63 -4.05
C TRP A 7 -6.36 10.54 -2.58
N ASP A 8 -6.74 9.48 -1.86
CA ASP A 8 -6.31 9.29 -0.48
C ASP A 8 -4.85 8.81 -0.41
N GLN A 9 -4.35 8.16 -1.46
CA GLN A 9 -3.05 7.49 -1.46
C GLN A 9 -2.04 8.07 -2.45
N ALA A 10 -2.47 8.52 -3.63
CA ALA A 10 -1.55 8.87 -4.73
C ALA A 10 -0.46 9.88 -4.35
N ALA A 11 -0.83 10.98 -3.67
CA ALA A 11 0.14 12.00 -3.26
C ALA A 11 1.09 11.47 -2.18
N GLY A 12 0.56 10.77 -1.17
CA GLY A 12 1.34 10.22 -0.06
C GLY A 12 2.31 9.13 -0.50
N SER A 13 1.87 8.26 -1.42
CA SER A 13 2.68 7.21 -2.02
C SER A 13 3.93 7.77 -2.68
N LEU A 14 3.77 8.78 -3.54
CA LEU A 14 4.90 9.38 -4.25
C LEU A 14 5.89 10.04 -3.28
N ILE A 15 5.40 10.82 -2.30
CA ILE A 15 6.26 11.48 -1.31
C ILE A 15 7.06 10.45 -0.51
N LEU A 16 6.41 9.39 -0.05
CA LEU A 16 7.04 8.34 0.75
C LEU A 16 8.13 7.61 -0.05
N GLU A 17 7.82 7.21 -1.28
CA GLU A 17 8.78 6.53 -2.15
C GLU A 17 9.98 7.41 -2.48
N GLN A 18 9.77 8.70 -2.79
CA GLN A 18 10.87 9.65 -3.02
C GLN A 18 11.70 9.92 -1.76
N SER A 19 11.14 9.67 -0.58
CA SER A 19 11.85 9.76 0.71
C SER A 19 12.56 8.45 1.10
N GLY A 20 12.58 7.43 0.22
CA GLY A 20 13.19 6.12 0.46
C GLY A 20 12.32 5.14 1.25
N GLY A 21 11.05 5.48 1.49
CA GLY A 21 10.06 4.57 2.06
C GLY A 21 9.50 3.58 1.04
N ARG A 22 8.58 2.73 1.49
CA ARG A 22 7.89 1.76 0.64
C ARG A 22 6.41 1.72 0.98
N ILE A 23 5.58 1.65 -0.06
CA ILE A 23 4.14 1.50 0.05
C ILE A 23 3.65 0.37 -0.86
N THR A 24 2.80 -0.49 -0.32
CA THR A 24 2.14 -1.58 -1.03
C THR A 24 0.73 -1.76 -0.47
N ASP A 25 -0.02 -2.71 -0.99
CA ASP A 25 -1.21 -3.22 -0.32
C ASP A 25 -0.86 -4.27 0.75
N LEU A 26 -1.86 -4.83 1.42
CA LEU A 26 -1.63 -5.79 2.52
C LEU A 26 -1.02 -7.12 2.04
N ASP A 27 -1.08 -7.40 0.73
CA ASP A 27 -0.50 -8.57 0.09
C ASP A 27 0.94 -8.31 -0.42
N GLY A 28 1.44 -7.08 -0.29
CA GLY A 28 2.77 -6.66 -0.74
C GLY A 28 2.82 -6.24 -2.21
N LYS A 29 1.67 -6.10 -2.88
CA LYS A 29 1.59 -5.64 -4.27
C LYS A 29 1.62 -4.12 -4.34
N SER A 30 2.33 -3.58 -5.32
CA SER A 30 2.35 -2.14 -5.60
C SER A 30 0.94 -1.59 -5.87
N LEU A 31 0.68 -0.35 -5.44
CA LEU A 31 -0.60 0.30 -5.67
C LEU A 31 -0.79 0.60 -7.17
N ASP A 32 -1.93 0.17 -7.73
CA ASP A 32 -2.29 0.38 -9.13
C ASP A 32 -3.28 1.54 -9.25
N PHE A 33 -2.76 2.72 -9.57
CA PHE A 33 -3.54 3.93 -9.78
C PHE A 33 -4.19 4.03 -11.17
N THR A 34 -4.05 3.01 -12.04
CA THR A 34 -4.53 3.06 -13.43
C THR A 34 -5.97 2.59 -13.61
N LYS A 35 -6.62 2.10 -12.54
CA LYS A 35 -7.95 1.46 -12.58
C LYS A 35 -9.12 2.41 -12.30
N GLY A 36 -8.93 3.71 -12.44
CA GLY A 36 -9.97 4.72 -12.28
C GLY A 36 -9.90 5.44 -10.95
N ARG A 37 -11.03 5.58 -10.24
CA ARG A 37 -11.13 6.43 -9.02
C ARG A 37 -10.76 5.70 -7.73
N ARG A 38 -10.64 4.38 -7.77
CA ARG A 38 -10.37 3.51 -6.62
C ARG A 38 -9.22 2.57 -6.95
N LEU A 39 -8.54 2.08 -5.92
CA LEU A 39 -7.49 1.07 -6.04
C LEU A 39 -8.10 -0.32 -6.23
N GLU A 40 -8.80 -0.54 -7.35
CA GLU A 40 -9.53 -1.78 -7.64
C GLU A 40 -8.63 -3.02 -7.66
N GLY A 41 -7.34 -2.84 -7.97
CA GLY A 41 -6.34 -3.91 -8.01
C GLY A 41 -5.66 -4.21 -6.67
N ASN A 42 -6.05 -3.56 -5.57
CA ASN A 42 -5.35 -3.61 -4.29
C ASN A 42 -6.32 -3.76 -3.12
N ARG A 43 -5.82 -4.30 -2.00
CA ARG A 43 -6.57 -4.45 -0.75
C ARG A 43 -5.82 -3.83 0.42
N GLY A 44 -6.40 -2.77 0.98
CA GLY A 44 -5.78 -2.00 2.06
C GLY A 44 -4.47 -1.33 1.59
N VAL A 45 -3.75 -0.75 2.56
CA VAL A 45 -2.51 -0.01 2.31
C VAL A 45 -1.54 -0.28 3.46
N LEU A 46 -0.30 -0.60 3.13
CA LEU A 46 0.81 -0.67 4.05
C LEU A 46 1.88 0.33 3.61
N ALA A 47 2.21 1.28 4.49
CA ALA A 47 3.30 2.23 4.32
C ALA A 47 4.37 1.99 5.39
N SER A 48 5.64 2.03 5.01
CA SER A 48 6.76 1.94 5.96
C SER A 48 7.99 2.71 5.49
N ASN A 49 9.01 2.77 6.36
CA ASN A 49 10.34 3.30 6.05
C ASN A 49 11.16 2.44 5.07
N GLY A 50 10.55 1.49 4.37
CA GLY A 50 11.23 0.52 3.50
C GLY A 50 11.86 -0.64 4.29
N LEU A 51 12.67 -0.34 5.30
CA LEU A 51 13.43 -1.33 6.08
C LEU A 51 12.54 -2.35 6.80
N LEU A 52 11.41 -1.90 7.33
CA LEU A 52 10.49 -2.75 8.10
C LEU A 52 9.36 -3.35 7.27
N HIS A 53 9.31 -3.09 5.96
CA HIS A 53 8.16 -3.44 5.12
C HIS A 53 7.87 -4.95 5.10
N GLU A 54 8.89 -5.78 4.91
CA GLU A 54 8.74 -7.24 4.87
C GLU A 54 8.36 -7.84 6.24
N THR A 55 8.84 -7.24 7.32
CA THR A 55 8.46 -7.65 8.69
C THR A 55 6.99 -7.31 8.96
N ALA A 56 6.54 -6.14 8.56
CA ALA A 56 5.14 -5.75 8.66
C ALA A 56 4.23 -6.67 7.82
N LEU A 57 4.60 -6.98 6.57
CA LEU A 57 3.86 -7.93 5.73
C LEU A 57 3.77 -9.32 6.36
N ARG A 58 4.83 -9.81 7.01
CA ARG A 58 4.78 -11.08 7.76
C ARG A 58 3.79 -11.03 8.92
N ALA A 59 3.83 -9.97 9.74
CA ALA A 59 2.92 -9.80 10.85
C ALA A 59 1.45 -9.72 10.39
N LEU A 60 1.18 -9.03 9.26
CA LEU A 60 -0.15 -8.96 8.66
C LEU A 60 -0.66 -10.34 8.23
N ARG A 61 0.20 -11.17 7.63
CA ARG A 61 -0.14 -12.56 7.26
C ARG A 61 -0.45 -13.43 8.47
N GLU A 62 0.29 -13.28 9.57
CA GLU A 62 0.07 -14.05 10.81
C GLU A 62 -1.31 -13.79 11.43
N ILE A 63 -1.82 -12.56 11.32
CA ILE A 63 -3.14 -12.19 11.85
C ILE A 63 -4.28 -12.33 10.83
N GLY A 64 -3.99 -12.79 9.60
CA GLY A 64 -4.99 -12.93 8.53
C GLY A 64 -5.59 -11.59 8.10
N ALA A 65 -4.78 -10.52 8.11
CA ALA A 65 -5.20 -9.15 7.82
C ALA A 65 -5.76 -8.97 6.41
#